data_AF-A0A9P4MKQ7-F1
#
_entry.id   AF-A0A9P4MKQ7-F1
#
_cell.length_a   1.000
_cell.length_b   1.000
_cell.length_c   1.000
_cell.angle_alpha   90.00
_cell.angle_beta   90.00
_cell.angle_gamma   90.00
#
_symmetry.space_group_name_H-M   'P 1'
#
loop_
_entity.id
_entity.type
_entity.pdbx_description
1 polymer ?
#
loop_
_entity_poly.entity_id
_entity_poly.type
_entity_poly.pdbx_seq_one_letter_code
_entity_poly.pdbx_strand_id
1 'polypeptide(L)'
;MSISRSPSMVSIHSQEAIDIVRSNPGLDELMRLITVDIQILNTKHAVMEAWLLALDKSYAGLAMPPEALAMHAHYKMLCDRLAAQKAAFDQVRMRGFNTLTPEELLDAARMAIEWAQTAVDIAKERARLMETHTNVYGWKGLEGHIKAMKSAINSAGTAVKHARKVYDKAFFHMHKEYPEIGCI
;
A
#
# COMPACT_ATOMS: atom_id res chain seq x y z
N MET A 1 5.13 46.24 -39.28
CA MET A 1 4.89 44.80 -39.54
C MET A 1 4.69 44.13 -38.20
N SER A 2 3.44 43.84 -37.83
CA SER A 2 3.10 43.20 -36.56
C SER A 2 3.25 41.69 -36.69
N ILE A 3 4.18 41.11 -35.93
CA ILE A 3 4.32 39.66 -35.81
C ILE A 3 3.17 39.19 -34.91
N SER A 4 2.13 38.65 -35.53
CA SER A 4 1.10 37.88 -34.83
C SER A 4 1.77 36.65 -34.21
N ARG A 5 1.86 36.60 -32.88
CA ARG A 5 2.17 35.36 -32.17
C ARG A 5 0.93 34.49 -32.27
N SER A 6 0.98 33.48 -33.12
CA SER A 6 -0.03 32.42 -33.13
C SER A 6 -0.14 31.84 -31.72
N PRO A 7 -1.35 31.71 -31.14
CA PRO A 7 -1.51 30.98 -29.90
C PRO A 7 -1.02 29.56 -30.14
N SER A 8 -0.04 29.14 -29.32
CA SER A 8 0.43 27.76 -29.27
C SER A 8 -0.77 26.86 -29.07
N MET A 9 -1.15 26.09 -30.09
CA MET A 9 -2.08 24.98 -29.94
C MET A 9 -1.40 23.96 -29.02
N VAL A 10 -1.61 24.11 -27.72
CA VAL A 10 -1.55 22.96 -26.81
C VAL A 10 -2.60 22.00 -27.37
N SER A 11 -2.15 20.91 -27.98
CA SER A 11 -3.03 19.88 -28.53
C SER A 11 -4.03 19.50 -27.44
N ILE A 12 -5.33 19.46 -27.75
CA ILE A 12 -6.39 19.11 -26.78
C ILE A 12 -6.02 17.81 -26.05
N HIS A 13 -5.35 16.88 -26.73
CA HIS A 13 -4.86 15.63 -26.16
C HIS A 13 -3.67 15.78 -25.19
N SER A 14 -2.79 16.76 -25.41
CA SER A 14 -1.74 17.11 -24.44
C SER A 14 -2.30 17.75 -23.16
N GLN A 15 -3.41 18.48 -23.29
CA GLN A 15 -4.14 19.01 -22.13
C GLN A 15 -4.88 17.89 -21.36
N GLU A 16 -5.50 16.93 -22.05
CA GLU A 16 -6.11 15.75 -21.44
C GLU A 16 -5.08 14.94 -20.64
N ALA A 17 -3.90 14.66 -21.20
CA ALA A 17 -2.84 13.94 -20.49
C ALA A 17 -2.25 14.73 -19.31
N ILE A 18 -2.12 16.05 -19.42
CA ILE A 18 -1.78 16.92 -18.28
C ILE A 18 -2.88 16.87 -17.20
N ASP A 19 -4.16 16.85 -17.59
CA ASP A 19 -5.29 16.79 -16.67
C ASP A 19 -5.43 15.41 -16.02
N ILE A 20 -5.03 14.33 -16.69
CA ILE A 20 -4.93 12.96 -16.12
C ILE A 20 -3.85 12.86 -15.04
N VAL A 21 -2.70 13.50 -15.26
CA VAL A 21 -1.64 13.62 -14.23
C VAL A 21 -2.10 14.51 -13.09
N ARG A 22 -2.71 15.65 -13.40
CA ARG A 22 -3.24 16.62 -12.42
C ARG A 22 -4.47 16.14 -11.67
N SER A 23 -5.16 15.09 -12.13
CA SER A 23 -6.27 14.42 -11.43
C SER A 23 -5.81 13.25 -10.56
N ASN A 24 -4.54 12.80 -10.71
CA ASN A 24 -3.88 11.84 -9.82
C ASN A 24 -2.65 12.39 -9.06
N PRO A 25 -2.65 13.64 -8.56
CA PRO A 25 -1.52 14.18 -7.81
C PRO A 25 -1.51 13.52 -6.43
N GLY A 26 -0.40 12.86 -6.11
CA GLY A 26 -0.16 12.31 -4.77
C GLY A 26 0.03 10.80 -4.70
N LEU A 27 -0.11 10.02 -5.78
CA LEU A 27 0.19 8.57 -5.73
C LEU A 27 1.65 8.32 -5.33
N ASP A 28 2.58 9.12 -5.85
CA ASP A 28 3.99 9.08 -5.47
C ASP A 28 4.24 9.41 -4.01
N GLU A 29 3.58 10.46 -3.51
CA GLU A 29 3.66 10.86 -2.12
C GLU A 29 3.05 9.80 -1.19
N LEU A 30 1.91 9.20 -1.57
CA LEU A 30 1.29 8.10 -0.85
C LEU A 30 2.21 6.88 -0.80
N MET A 31 2.83 6.49 -1.91
CA MET A 31 3.82 5.40 -1.93
C MET A 31 5.01 5.72 -1.01
N ARG A 32 5.47 6.97 -0.98
CA ARG A 32 6.55 7.42 -0.09
C ARG A 32 6.14 7.31 1.38
N LEU A 33 4.96 7.82 1.74
CA LEU A 33 4.42 7.75 3.11
C LEU A 33 4.23 6.30 3.57
N ILE A 34 3.66 5.44 2.72
CA ILE A 34 3.50 4.01 3.01
C ILE A 34 4.87 3.32 3.19
N THR A 35 5.87 3.72 2.40
CA THR A 35 7.24 3.20 2.55
C THR A 35 7.85 3.58 3.91
N VAL A 36 7.61 4.80 4.38
CA VAL A 36 8.02 5.23 5.74
C VAL A 36 7.30 4.40 6.81
N ASP A 37 5.99 4.19 6.67
CA ASP A 37 5.23 3.33 7.59
C ASP A 37 5.78 1.90 7.63
N ILE A 38 6.13 1.31 6.48
CA ILE A 38 6.77 0.00 6.38
C ILE A 38 8.10 -0.04 7.15
N GLN A 39 8.92 1.00 7.08
CA GLN A 39 10.20 1.07 7.80
C GLN A 39 9.98 1.12 9.33
N ILE A 40 9.03 1.93 9.79
CA ILE A 40 8.64 2.02 11.20
C ILE A 40 8.13 0.65 11.69
N LEU A 41 7.26 0.00 10.91
CA LEU A 41 6.71 -1.31 11.26
C LEU A 41 7.75 -2.42 11.27
N ASN A 42 8.75 -2.39 10.37
CA ASN A 42 9.86 -3.33 10.43
C ASN A 42 10.68 -3.17 11.71
N THR A 43 10.88 -1.93 12.18
CA THR A 43 11.57 -1.66 13.46
C THR A 43 10.75 -2.22 14.63
N LYS A 44 9.44 -1.95 14.68
CA LYS A 44 8.55 -2.51 15.70
C LYS A 44 8.54 -4.04 15.69
N HIS A 45 8.49 -4.65 14.50
CA HIS A 45 8.55 -6.10 14.35
C HIS A 45 9.84 -6.68 14.93
N ALA A 46 11.00 -6.08 14.65
CA ALA A 46 12.28 -6.53 15.19
C ALA A 46 12.33 -6.45 16.72
N VAL A 47 11.77 -5.39 17.31
CA VAL A 47 11.64 -5.26 18.78
C VAL A 47 10.77 -6.38 19.35
N MET A 48 9.64 -6.69 18.72
CA MET A 48 8.72 -7.74 19.15
C MET A 48 9.33 -9.14 19.01
N GLU A 49 10.07 -9.40 17.93
CA GLU A 49 10.84 -10.64 17.77
C GLU A 49 11.90 -10.81 18.87
N ALA A 50 12.67 -9.76 19.15
CA ALA A 50 13.68 -9.80 20.21
C ALA A 50 13.04 -10.07 21.57
N TRP A 51 11.89 -9.46 21.84
CA TRP A 51 11.14 -9.72 23.07
C TRP A 51 10.61 -11.16 23.14
N LEU A 52 10.05 -11.71 22.06
CA LEU A 52 9.59 -13.11 22.02
C LEU A 52 10.74 -14.10 22.27
N LEU A 53 11.94 -13.81 21.73
CA LEU A 53 13.13 -14.63 21.93
C LEU A 53 13.64 -14.61 23.38
N ALA A 54 13.44 -13.51 24.09
CA ALA A 54 13.77 -13.39 25.50
C ALA A 54 12.73 -14.03 26.44
N LEU A 55 11.56 -14.40 25.90
CA LEU A 55 10.43 -14.93 26.67
C LEU A 55 10.53 -16.45 26.82
N ASP A 56 10.23 -16.96 28.01
CA ASP A 56 10.13 -18.40 28.25
C ASP A 56 8.98 -18.99 27.40
N LYS A 57 9.20 -20.15 26.78
CA LYS A 57 8.19 -20.85 25.96
C LYS A 57 6.98 -21.30 26.78
N SER A 58 7.11 -21.40 28.10
CA SER A 58 6.03 -21.66 29.05
C SER A 58 5.17 -20.44 29.36
N TYR A 59 5.50 -19.26 28.83
CA TYR A 59 4.71 -18.05 29.02
C TYR A 59 3.25 -18.27 28.62
N ALA A 60 2.39 -18.23 29.63
CA ALA A 60 0.96 -18.42 29.51
C ALA A 60 0.26 -17.07 29.33
N GLY A 61 -0.74 -17.04 28.44
CA GLY A 61 -1.62 -15.89 28.29
C GLY A 61 -2.70 -15.86 29.37
N LEU A 62 -3.26 -14.68 29.59
CA LEU A 62 -4.45 -14.45 30.40
C LEU A 62 -5.72 -14.50 29.54
N ALA A 63 -6.87 -14.51 30.20
CA ALA A 63 -8.16 -14.36 29.53
C ALA A 63 -8.19 -13.05 28.71
N MET A 64 -8.69 -13.13 27.49
CA MET A 64 -8.75 -11.99 26.59
C MET A 64 -9.83 -11.00 27.05
N PRO A 65 -9.48 -9.73 27.36
CA PRO A 65 -10.45 -8.73 27.76
C PRO A 65 -11.33 -8.30 26.56
N PRO A 66 -12.54 -7.75 26.80
CA PRO A 66 -13.44 -7.32 25.74
C PRO A 66 -12.82 -6.35 24.72
N GLU A 67 -11.93 -5.47 25.18
CA GLU A 67 -11.21 -4.52 24.32
C GLU A 67 -10.29 -5.23 23.32
N ALA A 68 -9.58 -6.26 23.77
CA ALA A 68 -8.72 -7.07 22.90
C ALA A 68 -9.54 -7.89 21.89
N LEU A 69 -10.74 -8.37 22.27
CA LEU A 69 -11.68 -9.01 21.35
C LEU A 69 -12.17 -8.04 20.27
N ALA A 70 -12.50 -6.80 20.64
CA ALA A 70 -12.92 -5.77 19.70
C ALA A 70 -11.80 -5.41 18.71
N MET A 71 -10.57 -5.22 19.19
CA MET A 71 -9.39 -5.02 18.34
C MET A 71 -9.15 -6.23 17.42
N HIS A 72 -9.35 -7.43 17.94
CA HIS A 72 -9.23 -8.66 17.16
C HIS A 72 -10.25 -8.72 16.01
N ALA A 73 -11.50 -8.38 16.29
CA ALA A 73 -12.56 -8.32 15.29
C ALA A 73 -12.25 -7.25 14.22
N HIS A 74 -11.76 -6.08 14.64
CA HIS A 74 -11.39 -5.00 13.74
C HIS A 74 -10.29 -5.41 12.75
N TYR A 75 -9.18 -5.99 13.22
CA TYR A 75 -8.14 -6.42 12.29
C TYR A 75 -8.61 -7.55 11.36
N LYS A 76 -9.53 -8.42 11.81
CA LYS A 76 -10.10 -9.47 10.95
C LYS A 76 -10.89 -8.86 9.78
N MET A 77 -11.69 -7.81 10.03
CA MET A 77 -12.34 -7.06 8.95
C MET A 77 -11.33 -6.45 7.97
N LEU A 78 -10.19 -5.97 8.47
CA LEU A 78 -9.11 -5.48 7.60
C LEU A 78 -8.50 -6.61 6.76
N CYS A 79 -8.32 -7.81 7.31
CA CYS A 79 -7.84 -8.97 6.54
C CYS A 79 -8.79 -9.33 5.38
N ASP A 80 -10.10 -9.29 5.61
CA ASP A 80 -11.11 -9.56 4.57
C ASP A 80 -11.08 -8.47 3.48
N ARG A 81 -10.95 -7.20 3.88
CA ARG A 81 -10.76 -6.06 2.97
C ARG A 81 -9.49 -6.21 2.14
N LEU A 82 -8.38 -6.59 2.77
CA LEU A 82 -7.09 -6.83 2.11
C LEU A 82 -7.21 -7.88 1.02
N ALA A 83 -7.87 -9.00 1.33
CA ALA A 83 -8.09 -10.09 0.38
C ALA A 83 -8.89 -9.62 -0.84
N ALA A 84 -9.96 -8.85 -0.63
CA ALA A 84 -10.76 -8.29 -1.71
C ALA A 84 -9.97 -7.31 -2.59
N GLN A 85 -9.23 -6.37 -1.98
CA GLN A 85 -8.42 -5.38 -2.72
C GLN A 85 -7.30 -6.05 -3.53
N LYS A 86 -6.62 -7.04 -2.93
CA LYS A 86 -5.60 -7.80 -3.64
C LYS A 86 -6.19 -8.58 -4.81
N ALA A 87 -7.35 -9.22 -4.62
CA ALA A 87 -8.04 -9.93 -5.69
C ALA A 87 -8.44 -9.00 -6.85
N ALA A 88 -8.95 -7.79 -6.54
CA ALA A 88 -9.28 -6.79 -7.54
C ALA A 88 -8.04 -6.36 -8.35
N PHE A 89 -6.92 -6.06 -7.67
CA PHE A 89 -5.67 -5.74 -8.35
C PHE A 89 -5.16 -6.92 -9.21
N ASP A 90 -5.24 -8.14 -8.68
CA ASP A 90 -4.78 -9.35 -9.40
C ASP A 90 -5.61 -9.61 -10.66
N GLN A 91 -6.91 -9.32 -10.67
CA GLN A 91 -7.74 -9.41 -11.88
C GLN A 91 -7.25 -8.46 -12.98
N VAL A 92 -6.93 -7.21 -12.62
CA VAL A 92 -6.36 -6.24 -13.56
C VAL A 92 -4.97 -6.68 -14.02
N ARG A 93 -4.14 -7.18 -13.10
CA ARG A 93 -2.80 -7.72 -13.42
C ARG A 93 -2.87 -8.88 -14.40
N MET A 94 -3.85 -9.76 -14.28
CA MET A 94 -4.04 -10.92 -15.16
C MET A 94 -4.45 -10.55 -16.59
N ARG A 95 -5.14 -9.41 -16.79
CA ARG A 95 -5.40 -8.85 -18.14
C ARG A 95 -4.10 -8.42 -18.84
N GLY A 96 -3.03 -8.20 -18.07
CA GLY A 96 -1.71 -7.82 -18.54
C GLY A 96 -1.59 -6.31 -18.72
N PHE A 97 -0.65 -5.67 -18.02
CA PHE A 97 -0.50 -4.20 -18.06
C PHE A 97 -0.15 -3.62 -19.43
N ASN A 98 0.21 -4.43 -20.43
CA ASN A 98 0.50 -3.94 -21.79
C ASN A 98 -0.76 -3.60 -22.59
N THR A 99 -1.92 -4.09 -22.16
CA THR A 99 -3.21 -3.89 -22.85
C THR A 99 -4.03 -2.76 -22.25
N LEU A 100 -3.53 -2.11 -21.19
CA LEU A 100 -4.23 -1.07 -20.45
C LEU A 100 -3.89 0.32 -20.98
N THR A 101 -4.87 1.23 -20.93
CA THR A 101 -4.66 2.66 -21.19
C THR A 101 -3.89 3.32 -20.02
N PRO A 102 -3.32 4.52 -20.20
CA PRO A 102 -2.70 5.26 -19.10
C PRO A 102 -3.61 5.45 -17.88
N GLU A 103 -4.89 5.73 -18.09
CA GLU A 103 -5.89 5.91 -17.03
C GLU A 103 -6.13 4.59 -16.29
N GLU A 104 -6.30 3.49 -17.02
CA GLU A 104 -6.44 2.15 -16.41
C GLU A 104 -5.18 1.75 -15.62
N LEU A 105 -4.00 2.19 -16.05
CA LEU A 105 -2.76 2.00 -15.29
C LEU A 105 -2.76 2.85 -14.02
N LEU A 106 -3.18 4.11 -14.06
CA LEU A 106 -3.30 4.94 -12.85
C LEU A 106 -4.33 4.37 -11.86
N ASP A 107 -5.45 3.85 -12.35
CA ASP A 107 -6.43 3.14 -11.52
C ASP A 107 -5.84 1.88 -10.89
N ALA A 108 -5.09 1.08 -11.66
CA ALA A 108 -4.40 -0.08 -11.13
C ALA A 108 -3.33 0.29 -10.09
N ALA A 109 -2.62 1.41 -10.25
CA ALA A 109 -1.70 1.94 -9.25
C ALA A 109 -2.43 2.35 -7.97
N ARG A 110 -3.60 2.99 -8.09
CA ARG A 110 -4.47 3.33 -6.95
C ARG A 110 -4.97 2.09 -6.21
N MET A 111 -5.42 1.06 -6.93
CA MET A 111 -5.81 -0.23 -6.32
C MET A 111 -4.67 -0.87 -5.52
N ALA A 112 -3.44 -0.82 -6.05
CA ALA A 112 -2.26 -1.30 -5.34
C ALA A 112 -1.94 -0.46 -4.10
N ILE A 113 -2.15 0.86 -4.12
CA ILE A 113 -1.98 1.74 -2.95
C ILE A 113 -3.03 1.43 -1.88
N GLU A 114 -4.29 1.23 -2.25
CA GLU A 114 -5.36 0.84 -1.32
C GLU A 114 -5.06 -0.50 -0.64
N TRP A 115 -4.58 -1.48 -1.42
CA TRP A 115 -4.06 -2.74 -0.90
C TRP A 115 -2.90 -2.50 0.09
N ALA A 116 -1.93 -1.66 -0.28
CA ALA A 116 -0.78 -1.35 0.56
C ALA A 116 -1.19 -0.70 1.90
N GLN A 117 -2.14 0.24 1.86
CA GLN A 117 -2.64 0.93 3.04
C GLN A 117 -3.32 -0.03 4.01
N THR A 118 -4.23 -0.88 3.53
CA THR A 118 -4.89 -1.88 4.38
C THR A 118 -3.88 -2.85 4.99
N ALA A 119 -2.83 -3.22 4.25
CA ALA A 119 -1.77 -4.07 4.77
C ALA A 119 -0.98 -3.39 5.91
N VAL A 120 -0.67 -2.10 5.77
CA VAL A 120 -0.07 -1.28 6.83
C VAL A 120 -0.99 -1.20 8.04
N ASP A 121 -2.28 -0.97 7.84
CA ASP A 121 -3.26 -0.86 8.93
C ASP A 121 -3.38 -2.17 9.71
N ILE A 122 -3.37 -3.33 9.04
CA ILE A 122 -3.31 -4.64 9.71
C ILE A 122 -2.05 -4.77 10.58
N ALA A 123 -0.89 -4.36 10.05
CA ALA A 123 0.36 -4.43 10.80
C ALA A 123 0.36 -3.49 12.01
N LYS A 124 -0.19 -2.28 11.87
CA LYS A 124 -0.37 -1.30 12.95
C LYS A 124 -1.31 -1.84 14.03
N GLU A 125 -2.45 -2.40 13.66
CA GLU A 125 -3.42 -2.97 14.61
C GLU A 125 -2.84 -4.17 15.36
N ARG A 126 -2.08 -5.05 14.68
CA ARG A 126 -1.37 -6.15 15.33
C ARG A 126 -0.32 -5.64 16.31
N ALA A 127 0.47 -4.65 15.91
CA ALA A 127 1.45 -4.05 16.79
C ALA A 127 0.80 -3.45 18.04
N ARG A 128 -0.28 -2.68 17.86
CA ARG A 128 -1.04 -2.06 18.95
C ARG A 128 -1.64 -3.10 19.90
N LEU A 129 -2.20 -4.18 19.35
CA LEU A 129 -2.76 -5.28 20.14
C LEU A 129 -1.69 -5.95 21.00
N MET A 130 -0.51 -6.22 20.43
CA MET A 130 0.61 -6.79 21.16
C MET A 130 1.22 -5.82 22.19
N GLU A 131 1.22 -4.51 21.93
CA GLU A 131 1.70 -3.48 22.85
C GLU A 131 0.74 -3.23 24.03
N THR A 132 -0.57 -3.31 23.79
CA THR A 132 -1.62 -2.97 24.78
C THR A 132 -2.06 -4.19 25.59
N HIS A 133 -2.08 -5.37 24.96
CA HIS A 133 -2.62 -6.60 25.52
C HIS A 133 -1.59 -7.73 25.46
N THR A 134 -0.32 -7.41 25.71
CA THR A 134 0.81 -8.36 25.64
C THR A 134 0.57 -9.65 26.42
N ASN A 135 -0.09 -9.53 27.58
CA ASN A 135 -0.35 -10.62 28.51
C ASN A 135 -1.51 -11.55 28.11
N VAL A 136 -2.30 -11.23 27.07
CA VAL A 136 -3.48 -12.04 26.70
C VAL A 136 -3.09 -13.23 25.80
N TYR A 137 -1.88 -13.24 25.28
CA TYR A 137 -1.37 -14.29 24.41
C TYR A 137 -0.25 -15.05 25.10
N GLY A 138 -0.35 -16.38 25.12
CA GLY A 138 0.81 -17.21 25.43
C GLY A 138 1.86 -17.16 24.33
N TRP A 139 3.03 -17.74 24.58
CA TRP A 139 4.18 -17.69 23.67
C TRP A 139 3.85 -18.01 22.19
N LYS A 140 3.10 -19.10 21.94
CA LYS A 140 2.69 -19.48 20.57
C LYS A 140 1.76 -18.47 19.91
N GLY A 141 0.89 -17.83 20.69
CA GLY A 141 0.00 -16.79 20.20
C GLY A 141 0.81 -15.58 19.73
N LEU A 142 1.74 -15.12 20.58
CA LEU A 142 2.64 -14.02 20.26
C LEU A 142 3.46 -14.31 19.00
N GLU A 143 4.05 -15.51 18.89
CA GLU A 143 4.76 -15.95 17.69
C GLU A 143 3.88 -15.84 16.42
N GLY A 144 2.62 -16.30 16.50
CA GLY A 144 1.67 -16.20 15.40
C GLY A 144 1.35 -14.75 15.02
N HIS A 145 1.15 -13.87 16.01
CA HIS A 145 0.86 -12.45 15.76
C HIS A 145 2.05 -11.72 15.14
N ILE A 146 3.28 -12.00 15.60
CA ILE A 146 4.52 -11.43 15.06
C ILE A 146 4.73 -11.88 13.60
N LYS A 147 4.60 -13.18 13.31
CA LYS A 147 4.67 -13.71 11.92
C LYS A 147 3.62 -13.08 11.01
N ALA A 148 2.40 -12.93 11.49
CA ALA A 148 1.33 -12.30 10.72
C ALA A 148 1.57 -10.81 10.49
N MET A 149 2.15 -10.09 11.46
CA MET A 149 2.60 -8.71 11.29
C MET A 149 3.65 -8.62 10.18
N LYS A 150 4.64 -9.52 10.15
CA LYS A 150 5.64 -9.55 9.06
C LYS A 150 5.01 -9.79 7.69
N SER A 151 4.06 -10.72 7.62
CA SER A 151 3.33 -11.02 6.39
C SER A 151 2.61 -9.79 5.86
N ALA A 152 1.93 -9.03 6.73
CA ALA A 152 1.26 -7.79 6.36
C ALA A 152 2.26 -6.72 5.88
N ILE A 153 3.40 -6.54 6.56
CA ILE A 153 4.47 -5.63 6.13
C ILE A 153 5.00 -6.00 4.73
N ASN A 154 5.26 -7.28 4.50
CA ASN A 154 5.73 -7.76 3.19
C ASN A 154 4.68 -7.57 2.09
N SER A 155 3.40 -7.77 2.43
CA SER A 155 2.27 -7.52 1.54
C SER A 155 2.20 -6.04 1.13
N ALA A 156 2.33 -5.12 2.09
CA ALA A 156 2.39 -3.68 1.83
C ALA A 156 3.57 -3.32 0.91
N GLY A 157 4.77 -3.84 1.19
CA GLY A 157 5.94 -3.58 0.34
C GLY A 157 5.79 -4.14 -1.08
N THR A 158 5.12 -5.27 -1.24
CA THR A 158 4.82 -5.84 -2.57
C THR A 158 3.83 -4.96 -3.33
N ALA A 159 2.79 -4.50 -2.64
CA ALA A 159 1.78 -3.60 -3.19
C ALA A 159 2.39 -2.26 -3.63
N VAL A 160 3.28 -1.65 -2.84
CA VAL A 160 4.02 -0.42 -3.24
C VAL A 160 4.87 -0.66 -4.49
N LYS A 161 5.58 -1.79 -4.59
CA LYS A 161 6.35 -2.13 -5.81
C LYS A 161 5.45 -2.25 -7.03
N HIS A 162 4.27 -2.82 -6.87
CA HIS A 162 3.28 -2.90 -7.94
C HIS A 162 2.75 -1.52 -8.32
N ALA A 163 2.36 -0.69 -7.35
CA ALA A 163 1.90 0.67 -7.58
C ALA A 163 2.94 1.47 -8.38
N ARG A 164 4.21 1.44 -7.95
CA ARG A 164 5.34 2.09 -8.64
C ARG A 164 5.47 1.62 -10.08
N LYS A 165 5.53 0.30 -10.30
CA LYS A 165 5.68 -0.29 -11.63
C LYS A 165 4.57 0.15 -12.60
N VAL A 166 3.34 0.19 -12.11
CA VAL A 166 2.18 0.55 -12.94
C VAL A 166 2.13 2.06 -13.17
N TYR A 167 2.44 2.86 -12.14
CA TYR A 167 2.54 4.32 -12.23
C TYR A 167 3.61 4.74 -13.24
N ASP A 168 4.84 4.26 -13.10
CA ASP A 168 5.95 4.56 -14.02
C ASP A 168 5.59 4.18 -15.47
N LYS A 169 4.82 3.12 -15.64
CA LYS A 169 4.34 2.68 -16.94
C LYS A 169 3.29 3.62 -17.53
N ALA A 170 2.35 4.12 -16.73
CA ALA A 170 1.38 5.12 -17.18
C ALA A 170 2.10 6.35 -17.72
N PHE A 171 3.10 6.84 -16.98
CA PHE A 171 3.94 7.97 -17.40
C PHE A 171 4.69 7.69 -18.71
N PHE A 172 5.26 6.49 -18.86
CA PHE A 172 5.94 6.12 -20.11
C PHE A 172 4.98 6.10 -21.31
N HIS A 173 3.77 5.55 -21.15
CA HIS A 173 2.77 5.51 -22.20
C HIS A 173 2.33 6.93 -22.60
N MET A 174 1.98 7.76 -21.61
CA MET A 174 1.64 9.16 -21.83
C MET A 174 2.75 9.93 -22.56
N HIS A 175 4.02 9.72 -22.22
CA HIS A 175 5.13 10.43 -22.87
C HIS A 175 5.35 9.95 -24.31
N LYS A 176 5.10 8.67 -24.61
CA LYS A 176 5.15 8.13 -25.97
C LYS A 176 3.99 8.65 -26.83
N GLU A 177 2.81 8.78 -26.25
CA GLU A 177 1.61 9.28 -26.93
C GLU A 177 1.59 10.81 -27.04
N TYR A 178 2.23 11.52 -26.11
CA TYR A 178 2.25 12.98 -26.00
C TYR A 178 3.67 13.52 -25.68
N PRO A 179 4.59 13.51 -26.66
CA PRO A 179 5.99 13.90 -26.45
C PRO A 179 6.17 15.38 -26.07
N GLU A 180 5.20 16.26 -26.37
CA GLU A 180 5.19 17.66 -25.93
C GLU A 180 5.06 17.86 -24.40
N ILE A 181 4.66 16.82 -23.65
CA ILE A 181 4.62 16.83 -22.19
C ILE A 181 6.02 16.43 -21.70
N GLY A 182 6.96 17.38 -21.76
CA GLY A 182 8.33 17.19 -21.29
C GLY A 182 8.38 16.75 -19.82
N CYS A 183 9.38 15.95 -19.46
CA CYS A 183 9.62 15.48 -18.09
C CYS A 183 9.52 16.63 -17.09
N ILE A 184 8.57 16.53 -16.15
CA ILE A 184 8.49 17.37 -14.95
C ILE A 184 9.46 16.82 -13.91
#